data_AF-A0A935F7S7-F1
#
_entry.id   AF-A0A935F7S7-F1
#
_cell.length_a   1.000
_cell.length_b   1.000
_cell.length_c   1.000
_cell.angle_alpha   90.00
_cell.angle_beta   90.00
_cell.angle_gamma   90.00
#
_symmetry.space_group_name_H-M   'P 1'
#
loop_
_entity.id
_entity.type
_entity.pdbx_description
1 polymer ?
#
loop_
_entity_poly.entity_id
_entity_poly.type
_entity_poly.pdbx_seq_one_letter_code
_entity_poly.pdbx_strand_id
1 'polypeptide(L)'
;MQIKNVVLLSVMVLAIGACKKKQDGPAASTRNQWDGRYRMEGTMTDHSNAAFGWMGNTYLYTLQTSGTATDSLVSNDLAIPGIIIGNTGAGITNATFYSKFGLIMNFDAATNKVTSVINYYGQPSSSGRSAVLDPTGANSIDPVTKNIRVKFFMDETGIAGHRSTFDVTLVYLGTRPL
;
A
#
# COMPACT_ATOMS: atom_id res chain seq x y z
N MET A 1 62.24 68.90 9.39
CA MET A 1 61.76 69.54 8.15
C MET A 1 61.89 68.55 7.00
N GLN A 2 60.81 67.86 6.63
CA GLN A 2 60.39 67.55 5.25
C GLN A 2 59.17 66.61 5.27
N ILE A 3 58.14 67.05 4.55
CA ILE A 3 56.82 66.45 4.32
C ILE A 3 56.95 65.28 3.34
N LYS A 4 56.18 64.19 3.51
CA LYS A 4 55.65 63.42 2.36
C LYS A 4 54.25 62.86 2.61
N ASN A 5 53.34 63.29 1.74
CA ASN A 5 52.00 62.77 1.49
C ASN A 5 52.01 61.24 1.30
N VAL A 6 51.06 60.55 1.92
CA VAL A 6 50.72 59.17 1.57
C VAL A 6 49.31 59.17 0.98
N VAL A 7 49.26 58.75 -0.28
CA VAL A 7 48.09 58.59 -1.14
C VAL A 7 47.28 57.38 -0.66
N LEU A 8 45.97 57.60 -0.50
CA LEU A 8 44.96 56.59 -0.20
C LEU A 8 44.68 55.76 -1.47
N LEU A 9 44.97 54.46 -1.44
CA LEU A 9 44.59 53.53 -2.51
C LEU A 9 43.52 52.56 -2.01
N SER A 10 42.28 52.87 -2.37
CA SER A 10 41.08 52.09 -2.06
C SER A 10 41.06 50.80 -2.90
N VAL A 11 41.28 49.64 -2.27
CA VAL A 11 41.08 48.33 -2.93
C VAL A 11 39.64 47.89 -2.71
N MET A 12 38.83 48.03 -3.75
CA MET A 12 37.47 47.50 -3.83
C MET A 12 37.54 45.98 -4.04
N VAL A 13 37.27 45.21 -2.99
CA VAL A 13 37.17 43.74 -3.09
C VAL A 13 35.78 43.39 -3.60
N LEU A 14 35.69 42.96 -4.87
CA LEU A 14 34.49 42.34 -5.43
C LEU A 14 34.31 40.94 -4.82
N ALA A 15 33.34 40.78 -3.94
CA ALA A 15 32.88 39.49 -3.47
C ALA A 15 32.07 38.79 -4.58
N ILE A 16 32.70 37.88 -5.31
CA ILE A 16 32.01 36.94 -6.21
C ILE A 16 31.25 35.93 -5.33
N GLY A 17 29.96 36.17 -5.16
CA GLY A 17 29.05 35.21 -4.54
C GLY A 17 28.94 33.96 -5.39
N ALA A 18 29.46 32.84 -4.89
CA ALA A 18 29.23 31.53 -5.48
C ALA A 18 27.74 31.15 -5.30
N CYS A 19 26.95 31.28 -6.36
CA CYS A 19 25.64 30.63 -6.45
C CYS A 19 25.84 29.11 -6.34
N LYS A 20 25.58 28.55 -5.15
CA LYS A 20 25.43 27.10 -4.99
C LYS A 20 24.21 26.67 -5.80
N LYS A 21 24.43 26.00 -6.94
CA LYS A 21 23.38 25.23 -7.61
C LYS A 21 22.76 24.31 -6.55
N LYS A 22 21.47 24.49 -6.25
CA LYS A 22 20.70 23.47 -5.53
C LYS A 22 20.81 22.21 -6.37
N GLN A 23 21.42 21.19 -5.78
CA GLN A 23 21.37 19.85 -6.30
C GLN A 23 19.92 19.42 -6.14
N ASP A 24 19.18 19.33 -7.25
CA ASP A 24 17.84 18.75 -7.25
C ASP A 24 18.01 17.28 -6.85
N GLY A 25 17.89 17.03 -5.55
CA GLY A 25 17.76 15.67 -5.03
C GLY A 25 16.58 14.97 -5.69
N PRO A 26 16.52 13.63 -5.69
CA PRO A 26 15.37 12.91 -6.23
C PRO A 26 14.10 13.50 -5.64
N ALA A 27 13.13 13.80 -6.51
CA ALA A 27 11.86 14.40 -6.11
C ALA A 27 11.29 13.65 -4.90
N ALA A 28 10.81 14.38 -3.89
CA ALA A 28 10.18 13.76 -2.74
C ALA A 28 9.09 12.81 -3.22
N SER A 29 9.18 11.53 -2.83
CA SER A 29 8.19 10.53 -3.18
C SER A 29 6.82 11.00 -2.70
N THR A 30 5.84 11.08 -3.60
CA THR A 30 4.44 11.34 -3.25
C THR A 30 3.75 10.11 -2.62
N ARG A 31 4.50 9.00 -2.50
CA ARG A 31 4.03 7.76 -1.89
C ARG A 31 4.13 7.83 -0.38
N ASN A 32 3.09 7.37 0.30
CA ASN A 32 3.09 7.24 1.74
C ASN A 32 4.02 6.09 2.19
N GLN A 33 4.15 5.91 3.51
CA GLN A 33 5.12 4.99 4.09
C GLN A 33 4.78 3.49 3.91
N TRP A 34 3.55 3.16 3.51
CA TRP A 34 3.08 1.78 3.35
C TRP A 34 3.10 1.32 1.89
N ASP A 35 3.25 2.24 0.93
CA ASP A 35 3.44 1.90 -0.48
C ASP A 35 4.68 1.01 -0.65
N GLY A 36 4.48 -0.12 -1.34
CA GLY A 36 5.51 -1.13 -1.41
C GLY A 36 5.09 -2.37 -2.19
N ARG A 37 6.04 -3.28 -2.35
CA ARG A 37 5.80 -4.62 -2.88
C ARG A 37 5.61 -5.59 -1.74
N TYR A 38 4.63 -6.46 -1.90
CA TYR A 38 4.27 -7.43 -0.89
C TYR A 38 4.03 -8.80 -1.53
N ARG A 39 4.26 -9.84 -0.74
CA ARG A 39 3.72 -11.18 -0.98
C ARG A 39 2.63 -11.41 0.06
N MET A 40 1.47 -11.88 -0.38
CA MET A 40 0.39 -12.18 0.54
C MET A 40 0.49 -13.64 1.00
N GLU A 41 0.46 -13.85 2.31
CA GLU A 41 0.37 -15.16 2.95
C GLU A 41 -0.88 -15.23 3.81
N GLY A 42 -1.41 -16.43 4.05
CA GLY A 42 -2.48 -16.60 5.02
C GLY A 42 -3.51 -17.64 4.61
N THR A 43 -4.76 -17.35 4.95
CA THR A 43 -5.89 -18.23 4.66
C THR A 43 -7.08 -17.43 4.15
N MET A 44 -7.96 -18.13 3.43
CA MET A 44 -9.24 -17.62 2.99
C MET A 44 -10.27 -18.74 3.02
N THR A 45 -11.51 -18.40 3.37
CA THR A 45 -12.67 -19.29 3.33
C THR A 45 -13.85 -18.56 2.70
N ASP A 46 -14.47 -19.12 1.66
CA ASP A 46 -15.79 -18.69 1.16
C ASP A 46 -16.87 -19.58 1.81
N HIS A 47 -17.72 -18.95 2.63
CA HIS A 47 -18.78 -19.60 3.38
C HIS A 47 -20.03 -19.87 2.53
N SER A 48 -20.10 -19.29 1.32
CA SER A 48 -21.20 -19.48 0.37
C SER A 48 -20.88 -20.50 -0.72
N ASN A 49 -19.60 -20.67 -1.06
CA ASN A 49 -19.16 -21.59 -2.11
C ASN A 49 -17.78 -22.18 -1.81
N ALA A 50 -17.74 -23.42 -1.34
CA ALA A 50 -16.52 -24.17 -1.02
C ALA A 50 -15.60 -24.43 -2.23
N ALA A 51 -16.06 -24.13 -3.46
CA ALA A 51 -15.21 -24.17 -4.64
C ALA A 51 -14.19 -23.02 -4.69
N PHE A 52 -14.35 -21.98 -3.87
CA PHE A 52 -13.40 -20.88 -3.76
C PHE A 52 -12.55 -21.01 -2.49
N GLY A 53 -11.24 -20.83 -2.63
CA GLY A 53 -10.29 -21.03 -1.53
C GLY A 53 -8.99 -20.27 -1.70
N TRP A 54 -8.06 -20.47 -0.76
CA TRP A 54 -6.75 -19.85 -0.79
C TRP A 54 -5.89 -20.37 -1.95
N MET A 55 -5.28 -19.47 -2.74
CA MET A 55 -4.40 -19.82 -3.88
C MET A 55 -2.91 -19.89 -3.49
N GLY A 56 -2.61 -20.01 -2.20
CA GLY A 56 -1.23 -20.05 -1.71
C GLY A 56 -0.50 -18.72 -1.83
N ASN A 57 0.81 -18.75 -1.56
CA ASN A 57 1.61 -17.55 -1.33
C ASN A 57 2.44 -17.15 -2.57
N THR A 58 1.96 -17.52 -3.76
CA THR A 58 2.68 -17.37 -5.04
C THR A 58 2.57 -15.96 -5.63
N TYR A 59 1.45 -15.27 -5.36
CA TYR A 59 1.12 -14.01 -6.01
C TYR A 59 1.77 -12.80 -5.31
N LEU A 60 2.17 -11.84 -6.13
CA LEU A 60 2.74 -10.59 -5.68
C LEU A 60 1.74 -9.45 -5.81
N TYR A 61 1.81 -8.55 -4.85
CA TYR A 61 0.93 -7.41 -4.73
C TYR A 61 1.73 -6.14 -4.54
N THR A 62 1.10 -5.02 -4.84
CA THR A 62 1.58 -3.71 -4.46
C THR A 62 0.54 -2.98 -3.63
N LEU A 63 0.98 -2.32 -2.58
CA LEU A 63 0.23 -1.22 -1.99
C LEU A 63 0.59 0.05 -2.75
N GLN A 64 -0.43 0.74 -3.24
CA GLN A 64 -0.28 1.95 -4.04
C GLN A 64 -0.98 3.10 -3.34
N THR A 65 -0.23 4.16 -3.06
CA THR A 65 -0.75 5.37 -2.40
C THR A 65 -1.97 5.94 -3.11
N SER A 66 -3.10 5.92 -2.40
CA SER A 66 -4.37 6.52 -2.81
C SER A 66 -4.75 7.73 -1.95
N GLY A 67 -4.02 7.97 -0.87
CA GLY A 67 -4.17 9.10 0.02
C GLY A 67 -3.05 9.16 1.07
N THR A 68 -3.09 10.15 1.96
CA THR A 68 -2.06 10.35 2.99
C THR A 68 -1.92 9.16 3.93
N ALA A 69 -3.04 8.49 4.23
CA ALA A 69 -3.13 7.35 5.14
C ALA A 69 -3.86 6.15 4.52
N THR A 70 -3.91 6.08 3.18
CA THR A 70 -4.64 5.03 2.46
C THR A 70 -3.86 4.49 1.28
N ASP A 71 -3.91 3.17 1.11
CA ASP A 71 -3.37 2.47 -0.06
C ASP A 71 -4.39 1.53 -0.68
N SER A 72 -4.34 1.43 -2.00
CA SER A 72 -5.04 0.39 -2.76
C SER A 72 -4.15 -0.85 -2.89
N LEU A 73 -4.69 -2.03 -2.60
CA LEU A 73 -4.01 -3.30 -2.81
C LEU A 73 -4.23 -3.78 -4.25
N VAL A 74 -3.16 -3.73 -5.04
CA VAL A 74 -3.16 -4.08 -6.46
C VAL A 74 -2.45 -5.41 -6.67
N SER A 75 -3.11 -6.35 -7.36
CA SER A 75 -2.47 -7.58 -7.81
C SER A 75 -1.57 -7.28 -9.01
N ASN A 76 -0.34 -7.80 -8.99
CA ASN A 76 0.58 -7.61 -10.11
C ASN A 76 0.12 -8.38 -11.36
N ASP A 77 -0.46 -9.57 -11.18
CA ASP A 77 -0.97 -10.40 -12.26
C ASP A 77 -2.25 -9.83 -12.90
N LEU A 78 -3.15 -9.26 -12.10
CA LEU A 78 -4.36 -8.62 -12.63
C LEU A 78 -4.11 -7.20 -13.14
N ALA A 79 -3.03 -6.56 -12.68
CA ALA A 79 -2.75 -5.13 -12.86
C ALA A 79 -3.88 -4.18 -12.37
N ILE A 80 -4.76 -4.67 -11.50
CA ILE A 80 -5.89 -3.93 -10.91
C ILE A 80 -6.04 -4.28 -9.43
N PRO A 81 -6.76 -3.45 -8.64
CA PRO A 81 -7.15 -3.81 -7.29
C PRO A 81 -7.95 -5.12 -7.26
N GLY A 82 -7.45 -6.09 -6.51
CA GLY A 82 -8.01 -7.43 -6.49
C GLY A 82 -7.10 -8.41 -5.76
N ILE A 83 -7.70 -9.52 -5.31
CA ILE A 83 -6.99 -10.61 -4.63
C ILE A 83 -7.20 -11.87 -5.45
N ILE A 84 -6.10 -12.50 -5.84
CA ILE A 84 -6.14 -13.80 -6.50
C ILE A 84 -6.52 -14.86 -5.47
N ILE A 85 -7.56 -15.62 -5.80
CA ILE A 85 -8.05 -16.78 -5.04
C ILE A 85 -8.06 -18.01 -5.94
N GLY A 86 -8.25 -19.18 -5.36
CA GLY A 86 -8.39 -20.43 -6.08
C GLY A 86 -9.83 -20.71 -6.48
N ASN A 87 -10.03 -21.40 -7.62
CA ASN A 87 -11.27 -22.10 -7.90
C ASN A 87 -11.02 -23.61 -8.09
N THR A 88 -12.03 -24.43 -7.80
CA THR A 88 -11.91 -25.89 -7.81
C THR A 88 -12.35 -26.57 -9.11
N GLY A 89 -11.99 -26.05 -10.29
CA GLY A 89 -12.06 -26.87 -11.50
C GLY A 89 -11.13 -28.09 -11.38
N ALA A 90 -11.60 -29.18 -10.75
CA ALA A 90 -10.84 -30.39 -10.37
C ALA A 90 -9.74 -30.21 -9.28
N GLY A 91 -9.96 -29.33 -8.30
CA GLY A 91 -8.99 -28.94 -7.25
C GLY A 91 -8.56 -27.49 -7.40
N ILE A 92 -7.91 -26.87 -6.38
CA ILE A 92 -7.38 -25.50 -6.48
C ILE A 92 -6.19 -25.50 -7.46
N THR A 93 -6.51 -25.55 -8.75
CA THR A 93 -5.56 -25.62 -9.86
C THR A 93 -5.64 -24.37 -10.73
N ASN A 94 -6.75 -23.61 -10.65
CA ASN A 94 -6.92 -22.36 -11.41
C ASN A 94 -7.06 -21.16 -10.49
N ALA A 95 -6.42 -20.07 -10.90
CA ALA A 95 -6.56 -18.76 -10.31
C ALA A 95 -7.86 -18.09 -10.76
N THR A 96 -8.53 -17.42 -9.84
CA THR A 96 -9.65 -16.53 -10.11
C THR A 96 -9.60 -15.33 -9.15
N PHE A 97 -10.58 -14.45 -9.23
CA PHE A 97 -10.77 -13.35 -8.30
C PHE A 97 -12.24 -12.93 -8.30
N TYR A 98 -12.68 -12.24 -7.25
CA TYR A 98 -14.06 -11.77 -7.09
C TYR A 98 -14.41 -10.54 -7.96
N SER A 99 -13.85 -10.40 -9.16
CA SER A 99 -14.14 -9.31 -10.11
C SER A 99 -14.12 -7.91 -9.46
N LYS A 100 -15.30 -7.35 -9.10
CA LYS A 100 -15.47 -6.04 -8.43
C LYS A 100 -15.26 -6.11 -6.91
N PHE A 101 -14.16 -6.72 -6.50
CA PHE A 101 -13.69 -6.73 -5.12
C PHE A 101 -12.17 -6.54 -5.08
N GLY A 102 -11.74 -5.46 -4.43
CA GLY A 102 -10.34 -5.14 -4.16
C GLY A 102 -10.27 -4.24 -2.92
N LEU A 103 -9.12 -4.12 -2.27
CA LEU A 103 -9.04 -3.39 -1.00
C LEU A 103 -8.47 -1.99 -1.18
N ILE A 104 -9.08 -1.03 -0.50
CA ILE A 104 -8.40 0.14 0.04
C ILE A 104 -8.23 -0.09 1.53
N MET A 105 -7.00 0.04 2.03
CA MET A 105 -6.67 -0.03 3.44
C MET A 105 -6.44 1.38 3.98
N ASN A 106 -7.00 1.66 5.16
CA ASN A 106 -6.69 2.84 5.94
C ASN A 106 -5.74 2.48 7.07
N PHE A 107 -4.78 3.36 7.32
CA PHE A 107 -3.73 3.15 8.31
C PHE A 107 -3.72 4.26 9.36
N ASP A 108 -3.29 3.90 10.55
CA ASP A 108 -2.90 4.85 11.58
C ASP A 108 -1.40 4.67 11.89
N ALA A 109 -0.63 5.69 11.52
CA ALA A 109 0.82 5.72 11.72
C ALA A 109 1.22 5.84 13.19
N ALA A 110 0.39 6.46 14.03
CA ALA A 110 0.70 6.64 15.45
C ALA A 110 0.62 5.31 16.21
N THR A 111 -0.31 4.45 15.81
CA THR A 111 -0.57 3.16 16.48
C THR A 111 -0.06 1.94 15.69
N ASN A 112 0.46 2.14 14.47
CA ASN A 112 0.83 1.08 13.54
C ASN A 112 -0.33 0.08 13.32
N LYS A 113 -1.53 0.60 13.05
CA LYS A 113 -2.74 -0.19 12.85
C LYS A 113 -3.33 -0.02 11.46
N VAL A 114 -3.96 -1.09 10.97
CA VAL A 114 -4.95 -1.02 9.89
C VAL A 114 -6.29 -0.71 10.55
N THR A 115 -6.88 0.44 10.25
CA THR A 115 -8.08 0.95 10.94
C THR A 115 -9.37 0.66 10.20
N SER A 116 -9.31 0.48 8.88
CA SER A 116 -10.42 -0.01 8.09
C SER A 116 -9.95 -0.63 6.78
N VAL A 117 -10.78 -1.50 6.21
CA VAL A 117 -10.73 -1.88 4.81
C VAL A 117 -12.05 -1.53 4.15
N ILE A 118 -12.01 -1.03 2.92
CA ILE A 118 -13.20 -0.81 2.09
C ILE A 118 -12.94 -1.39 0.70
N ASN A 119 -14.02 -1.72 -0.01
CA ASN A 119 -13.91 -2.22 -1.36
C ASN A 119 -13.62 -1.06 -2.33
N TYR A 120 -12.52 -1.21 -3.07
CA TYR A 120 -12.04 -0.26 -4.08
C TYR A 120 -13.11 0.09 -5.13
N TYR A 121 -13.97 -0.87 -5.47
CA TYR A 121 -14.99 -0.72 -6.53
C TYR A 121 -16.31 -0.11 -6.04
N GLY A 122 -16.35 0.41 -4.81
CA GLY A 122 -17.56 0.86 -4.13
C GLY A 122 -17.90 -0.03 -2.95
N GLN A 123 -18.62 0.52 -1.98
CA GLN A 123 -18.93 -0.11 -0.70
C GLN A 123 -20.45 0.02 -0.40
N PRO A 124 -21.32 -0.80 -1.03
CA PRO A 124 -21.02 -1.95 -1.89
C PRO A 124 -20.70 -1.55 -3.34
N SER A 125 -20.01 -2.43 -4.06
CA SER A 125 -19.78 -2.29 -5.49
C SER A 125 -21.02 -2.63 -6.32
N SER A 126 -20.94 -2.45 -7.64
CA SER A 126 -22.02 -2.84 -8.57
C SER A 126 -22.33 -4.34 -8.59
N SER A 127 -21.46 -5.19 -8.01
CA SER A 127 -21.74 -6.62 -7.80
C SER A 127 -22.20 -6.93 -6.38
N GLY A 128 -22.61 -5.92 -5.61
CA GLY A 128 -23.07 -6.06 -4.23
C GLY A 128 -21.97 -6.35 -3.21
N ARG A 129 -20.67 -6.23 -3.57
CA ARG A 129 -19.56 -6.63 -2.69
C ARG A 129 -19.03 -5.48 -1.85
N SER A 130 -18.78 -5.73 -0.58
CA SER A 130 -18.19 -4.80 0.39
C SER A 130 -17.03 -5.46 1.13
N ALA A 131 -16.07 -4.68 1.63
CA ALA A 131 -15.01 -5.17 2.51
C ALA A 131 -15.21 -4.64 3.93
N VAL A 132 -14.99 -5.47 4.94
CA VAL A 132 -15.15 -5.07 6.35
C VAL A 132 -13.97 -5.57 7.16
N LEU A 133 -13.35 -4.71 7.96
CA LEU A 133 -12.25 -5.12 8.84
C LEU A 133 -12.80 -6.03 9.93
N ASP A 134 -12.19 -7.20 10.14
CA ASP A 134 -12.54 -8.09 11.24
C ASP A 134 -11.80 -7.62 12.50
N PRO A 135 -12.49 -7.12 13.54
CA PRO A 135 -11.85 -6.62 14.75
C PRO A 135 -11.16 -7.71 15.58
N THR A 136 -11.41 -8.99 15.29
CA THR A 136 -10.73 -10.12 15.94
C THR A 136 -9.33 -10.38 15.39
N GLY A 137 -8.97 -9.76 14.25
CA GLY A 137 -7.62 -9.83 13.69
C GLY A 137 -6.62 -8.93 14.42
N ALA A 138 -5.33 -9.20 14.22
CA ALA A 138 -4.26 -8.35 14.76
C ALA A 138 -4.29 -6.91 14.20
N ASN A 139 -4.65 -6.78 12.92
CA ASN A 139 -4.85 -5.53 12.18
C ASN A 139 -3.72 -4.52 12.43
N SER A 140 -2.48 -4.98 12.26
CA SER A 140 -1.28 -4.30 12.72
C SER A 140 -0.19 -4.26 11.66
N ILE A 141 0.59 -3.21 11.68
CA ILE A 141 1.83 -3.06 10.92
C ILE A 141 3.00 -3.31 11.88
N ASP A 142 3.94 -4.14 11.46
CA ASP A 142 5.21 -4.27 12.16
C ASP A 142 6.14 -3.13 11.72
N PRO A 143 6.56 -2.22 12.60
CA PRO A 143 7.38 -1.06 12.22
C PRO A 143 8.80 -1.44 11.78
N VAL A 144 9.28 -2.65 12.12
CA VAL A 144 10.62 -3.13 11.78
C VAL A 144 10.57 -3.86 10.43
N THR A 145 9.71 -4.87 10.31
CA THR A 145 9.64 -5.69 9.08
C THR A 145 8.78 -5.07 8.00
N LYS A 146 7.93 -4.09 8.35
CA LYS A 146 6.88 -3.50 7.50
C LYS A 146 5.80 -4.50 7.06
N ASN A 147 5.75 -5.67 7.68
CA ASN A 147 4.71 -6.64 7.42
C ASN A 147 3.37 -6.13 7.96
N ILE A 148 2.30 -6.36 7.21
CA ILE A 148 0.94 -5.94 7.58
C ILE A 148 0.11 -7.19 7.82
N ARG A 149 -0.35 -7.38 9.05
CA ARG A 149 -1.32 -8.42 9.40
C ARG A 149 -2.70 -7.82 9.37
N VAL A 150 -3.60 -8.37 8.55
CA VAL A 150 -4.96 -7.84 8.39
C VAL A 150 -5.94 -9.00 8.24
N LYS A 151 -7.03 -8.93 9.00
CA LYS A 151 -8.14 -9.85 8.90
C LYS A 151 -9.38 -9.08 8.47
N PHE A 152 -10.09 -9.59 7.49
CA PHE A 152 -11.24 -8.91 6.93
C PHE A 152 -12.24 -9.88 6.31
N PHE A 153 -13.44 -9.36 6.10
CA PHE A 153 -14.52 -10.04 5.44
C PHE A 153 -14.78 -9.44 4.06
N MET A 154 -15.31 -10.27 3.18
CA MET A 154 -16.07 -9.82 2.02
C MET A 154 -17.54 -10.12 2.28
N ASP A 155 -18.36 -9.08 2.26
CA ASP A 155 -19.81 -9.19 2.30
C ASP A 155 -20.37 -9.10 0.89
N GLU A 156 -21.48 -9.77 0.63
CA GLU A 156 -22.17 -9.72 -0.65
C GLU A 156 -23.68 -9.57 -0.46
N THR A 157 -24.28 -8.60 -1.15
CA THR A 157 -25.73 -8.39 -1.13
C THR A 157 -26.49 -9.67 -1.45
N GLY A 158 -27.43 -10.05 -0.58
CA GLY A 158 -28.22 -11.28 -0.73
C GLY A 158 -27.60 -12.51 -0.07
N ILE A 159 -26.38 -12.41 0.47
CA ILE A 159 -25.77 -13.44 1.34
C ILE A 159 -25.94 -13.00 2.80
N ALA A 160 -26.41 -13.91 3.64
CA ALA A 160 -26.51 -13.66 5.07
C ALA A 160 -25.12 -13.79 5.72
N GLY A 161 -24.71 -12.76 6.47
CA GLY A 161 -23.39 -12.72 7.11
C GLY A 161 -22.24 -12.46 6.12
N HIS A 162 -21.03 -12.79 6.56
CA HIS A 162 -19.82 -12.62 5.75
C HIS A 162 -19.73 -13.72 4.70
N ARG A 163 -19.67 -13.36 3.42
CA ARG A 163 -19.50 -14.34 2.34
C ARG A 163 -18.14 -15.01 2.45
N SER A 164 -17.08 -14.24 2.62
CA SER A 164 -15.72 -14.78 2.73
C SER A 164 -14.94 -14.14 3.87
N THR A 165 -14.06 -14.92 4.49
CA THR A 165 -13.10 -14.45 5.49
C THR A 165 -11.69 -14.57 4.93
N PHE A 166 -10.89 -13.54 5.14
CA PHE A 166 -9.47 -13.49 4.83
C PHE A 166 -8.69 -13.19 6.11
N ASP A 167 -7.67 -13.98 6.41
CA ASP A 167 -6.72 -13.73 7.49
C ASP A 167 -5.32 -13.82 6.89
N VAL A 168 -4.72 -12.65 6.64
CA VAL A 168 -3.54 -12.54 5.78
C VAL A 168 -2.43 -11.68 6.38
N THR A 169 -1.21 -12.01 6.00
CA THR A 169 -0.02 -11.20 6.20
C THR A 169 0.51 -10.74 4.85
N LEU A 170 0.60 -9.43 4.65
CA LEU A 170 1.37 -8.83 3.57
C LEU A 170 2.84 -8.78 4.01
N VAL A 171 3.66 -9.68 3.47
CA VAL A 171 5.09 -9.74 3.72
C VAL A 171 5.80 -8.74 2.81
N TYR A 172 6.46 -7.74 3.40
CA TYR A 172 7.14 -6.68 2.66
C TYR A 172 8.36 -7.21 1.91
N LEU A 173 8.44 -6.88 0.62
CA LEU A 173 9.52 -7.31 -0.28
C LEU A 173 10.42 -6.16 -0.76
N GLY A 174 10.10 -4.92 -0.37
CA GLY A 174 10.84 -3.74 -0.81
C GLY A 174 9.94 -2.68 -1.43
N THR A 175 10.58 -1.60 -1.89
CA THR A 175 9.88 -0.48 -2.49
C THR A 175 9.24 -0.89 -3.82
N ARG A 176 8.10 -0.27 -4.14
CA ARG A 176 7.51 -0.40 -5.46
C ARG A 176 8.39 0.32 -6.51
N PRO A 177 8.67 -0.28 -7.68
CA PRO A 177 9.34 0.42 -8.78
C PRO A 177 8.63 1.72 -9.15
N LEU A 178 9.37 2.68 -9.68
CA LEU A 178 8.82 3.91 -10.23
C LEU A 178 8.01 3.65 -11.50
#